data_AF-A0A942S3N9-F1
#
_entry.id   AF-A0A942S3N9-F1
#
_cell.length_a   1.000
_cell.length_b   1.000
_cell.length_c   1.000
_cell.angle_alpha   90.00
_cell.angle_beta   90.00
_cell.angle_gamma   90.00
#
_symmetry.space_group_name_H-M   'P 1'
#
loop_
_entity.id
_entity.type
_entity.pdbx_description
1 polymer ?
#
loop_
_entity_poly.entity_id
_entity_poly.type
_entity_poly.pdbx_seq_one_letter_code
_entity_poly.pdbx_strand_id
1 'polypeptide(L)'
;MRVDSFRVTNFRSFPDSGLLELAPVNVLIGANNAGKSSLLRALHIIQQGGTYTGPDVRVGCRSSLIEINLSGVTNVPIWRAGDTPVTVKHEITLSSPNKKGVSIGWNQIMNGAGSSGGTYQLSNIEPNHFVVPYFSRRKTAAYSEDVREQAAMKMSIDMSNLAAKLSRIGNPYFPKHRQYAAACEDILGFVVSA
;
A
#
# COMPACT_ATOMS: atom_id res chain seq x y z
N MET A 1 2.50 -8.70 9.39
CA MET A 1 2.20 -8.79 7.94
C MET A 1 3.42 -8.36 7.14
N ARG A 2 3.84 -9.18 6.16
CA ARG A 2 5.00 -8.92 5.27
C ARG A 2 4.67 -9.37 3.84
N VAL A 3 5.21 -8.70 2.83
CA VAL A 3 5.22 -9.19 1.44
C VAL A 3 6.36 -10.21 1.31
N ASP A 4 6.08 -11.45 0.93
CA ASP A 4 7.14 -12.44 0.66
C ASP A 4 7.53 -12.46 -0.81
N SER A 5 6.55 -12.30 -1.70
CA SER A 5 6.81 -12.26 -3.13
C SER A 5 5.69 -11.52 -3.85
N PHE A 6 6.00 -11.00 -5.03
CA PHE A 6 4.99 -10.42 -5.92
C PHE A 6 5.25 -10.78 -7.39
N ARG A 7 4.20 -10.76 -8.19
CA ARG A 7 4.27 -10.91 -9.65
C ARG A 7 3.29 -9.96 -10.31
N VAL A 8 3.69 -9.43 -11.47
CA VAL A 8 2.82 -8.62 -12.31
C VAL A 8 2.80 -9.19 -13.72
N THR A 9 1.60 -9.32 -14.28
CA THR A 9 1.37 -9.79 -15.64
C THR A 9 0.58 -8.75 -16.42
N ASN A 10 1.03 -8.45 -17.64
CA ASN A 10 0.46 -7.43 -18.53
C ASN A 10 0.25 -6.07 -17.85
N PHE A 11 1.15 -5.70 -16.94
CA PHE A 11 1.08 -4.45 -16.19
C PHE A 11 2.07 -3.43 -16.76
N ARG A 12 1.56 -2.35 -17.36
CA ARG A 12 2.38 -1.30 -17.99
C ARG A 12 3.48 -1.88 -18.89
N SER A 13 4.74 -1.67 -18.55
CA SER A 13 5.92 -2.11 -19.31
C SER A 13 6.29 -3.59 -19.09
N PHE A 14 5.61 -4.32 -18.20
CA PHE A 14 5.87 -5.73 -17.93
C PHE A 14 4.86 -6.64 -18.64
N PRO A 15 5.29 -7.51 -19.56
CA PRO A 15 4.43 -8.58 -20.05
C PRO A 15 4.24 -9.63 -18.94
N ASP A 16 5.33 -10.00 -18.28
CA ASP A 16 5.38 -10.82 -17.08
C ASP A 16 6.67 -10.44 -16.34
N SER A 17 6.58 -10.18 -15.03
CA SER A 17 7.77 -9.94 -14.20
C SER A 17 8.46 -11.22 -13.77
N GLY A 18 7.80 -12.37 -13.90
CA GLY A 18 8.12 -13.55 -13.11
C GLY A 18 7.80 -13.33 -11.63
N LEU A 19 8.05 -14.36 -10.82
CA LEU A 19 7.94 -14.27 -9.37
C LEU A 19 9.15 -13.51 -8.82
N LEU A 20 8.88 -12.39 -8.15
CA LEU A 20 9.89 -11.57 -7.49
C LEU A 20 9.82 -11.80 -5.99
N GLU A 21 10.81 -12.51 -5.45
CA GLU A 21 10.96 -12.71 -4.01
C GLU A 21 11.46 -11.43 -3.34
N LEU A 22 10.88 -11.07 -2.20
CA LEU A 22 11.22 -9.86 -1.46
C LEU A 22 11.90 -10.21 -0.14
N ALA A 23 13.07 -9.61 0.06
CA ALA A 23 13.78 -9.62 1.33
C ALA A 23 13.24 -8.50 2.25
N PRO A 24 13.67 -8.40 3.52
CA PRO A 24 13.33 -7.27 4.38
C PRO A 24 13.73 -5.90 3.81
N VAL A 25 14.81 -5.86 3.03
CA VAL A 25 15.29 -4.67 2.31
C VAL A 25 15.52 -5.04 0.86
N ASN A 26 14.89 -4.32 -0.07
CA ASN A 26 15.01 -4.55 -1.51
C ASN A 26 15.44 -3.26 -2.21
N VAL A 27 16.35 -3.40 -3.18
CA VAL A 27 16.82 -2.27 -3.99
C VAL A 27 16.48 -2.54 -5.45
N LEU A 28 15.70 -1.64 -6.06
CA LEU A 28 15.35 -1.71 -7.48
C LEU A 28 16.31 -0.85 -8.30
N ILE A 29 17.20 -1.49 -9.06
CA ILE A 29 18.16 -0.83 -9.95
C ILE A 29 17.81 -1.03 -11.42
N GLY A 30 18.30 -0.14 -12.29
CA GLY A 30 18.12 -0.25 -13.74
C GLY A 30 18.00 1.12 -14.41
N ALA A 31 17.97 1.13 -15.74
CA ALA A 31 17.86 2.35 -16.54
C ALA A 31 16.60 3.17 -16.23
N ASN A 32 16.64 4.47 -16.56
CA ASN A 32 15.44 5.31 -16.52
C ASN A 32 14.37 4.73 -17.45
N ASN A 33 13.11 4.82 -17.04
CA ASN A 33 11.96 4.26 -17.74
C ASN A 33 11.94 2.72 -17.90
N ALA A 34 12.84 1.98 -17.24
CA ALA A 34 12.82 0.51 -17.23
C ALA A 34 11.61 -0.10 -16.47
N GLY A 35 10.72 0.72 -15.90
CA GLY A 35 9.52 0.24 -15.20
C GLY A 35 9.64 0.10 -13.68
N LYS A 36 10.74 0.55 -13.05
CA LYS A 36 10.91 0.51 -11.58
C LYS A 36 9.73 1.13 -10.83
N SER A 37 9.30 2.34 -11.24
CA SER A 37 8.14 3.02 -10.66
C SER A 37 6.81 2.30 -10.95
N SER A 38 6.74 1.50 -12.01
CA SER A 38 5.58 0.66 -12.32
C SER A 38 5.45 -0.47 -11.30
N LEU A 39 6.56 -1.13 -10.92
CA LEU A 39 6.54 -2.17 -9.87
C LEU A 39 6.09 -1.59 -8.52
N LEU A 40 6.65 -0.45 -8.11
CA LEU A 40 6.22 0.24 -6.88
C LEU A 40 4.75 0.64 -6.93
N ARG A 41 4.25 1.06 -8.10
CA ARG A 41 2.84 1.36 -8.28
C ARG A 41 1.97 0.11 -8.13
N ALA A 42 2.37 -1.02 -8.70
CA ALA A 42 1.63 -2.28 -8.56
C ALA A 42 1.46 -2.67 -7.09
N LEU A 43 2.53 -2.57 -6.29
CA LEU A 43 2.46 -2.78 -4.83
C LEU A 43 1.50 -1.78 -4.16
N HIS A 44 1.59 -0.50 -4.55
CA HIS A 44 0.77 0.55 -3.94
C HIS A 44 -0.72 0.40 -4.23
N ILE A 45 -1.12 0.03 -5.46
CA ILE A 45 -2.54 -0.04 -5.83
C ILE A 45 -3.27 -1.22 -5.17
N ILE A 46 -2.58 -2.14 -4.51
CA ILE A 46 -3.24 -3.22 -3.77
C ILE A 46 -3.90 -2.70 -2.49
N GLN A 47 -3.37 -1.62 -1.93
CA GLN A 47 -3.96 -0.97 -0.79
C GLN A 47 -5.17 -0.12 -1.18
N GLN A 48 -6.17 -0.06 -0.31
CA GLN A 48 -7.30 0.87 -0.36
C GLN A 48 -6.78 2.29 -0.65
N GLY A 49 -7.48 3.03 -1.52
CA GLY A 49 -7.07 4.37 -1.93
C GLY A 49 -6.02 4.42 -3.06
N GLY A 50 -5.55 3.29 -3.58
CA GLY A 50 -4.87 3.26 -4.86
C GLY A 50 -5.82 3.63 -6.01
N THR A 51 -5.44 4.61 -6.85
CA THR A 51 -6.23 4.94 -8.04
C THR A 51 -5.87 4.01 -9.18
N TYR A 52 -6.82 3.17 -9.60
CA TYR A 52 -6.71 2.32 -10.78
C TYR A 52 -7.06 3.13 -12.02
N THR A 53 -6.22 3.02 -13.05
CA THR A 53 -6.42 3.76 -14.29
C THR A 53 -6.23 2.84 -15.48
N GLY A 54 -6.96 3.07 -16.57
CA GLY A 54 -6.82 2.29 -17.81
C GLY A 54 -5.36 2.12 -18.29
N PRO A 55 -4.49 3.14 -18.17
CA PRO A 55 -3.07 3.05 -18.48
C PRO A 55 -2.24 2.06 -17.64
N ASP A 56 -2.80 1.48 -16.57
CA ASP A 56 -2.10 0.46 -15.79
C ASP A 56 -2.10 -0.91 -16.49
N VAL A 57 -3.04 -1.15 -17.40
CA VAL A 57 -3.03 -2.31 -18.29
C VAL A 57 -2.03 -2.06 -19.43
N ARG A 58 -1.15 -3.04 -19.70
CA ARG A 58 -0.18 -3.00 -20.79
C ARG A 58 -0.86 -2.73 -22.14
N VAL A 59 -0.22 -1.92 -22.98
CA VAL A 59 -0.72 -1.62 -24.32
C VAL A 59 -0.85 -2.90 -25.14
N GLY A 60 -2.03 -3.12 -25.75
CA GLY A 60 -2.34 -4.32 -26.50
C GLY A 60 -3.03 -5.42 -25.68
N CYS A 61 -3.04 -5.30 -24.35
CA CYS A 61 -3.71 -6.24 -23.44
C CYS A 61 -5.08 -5.71 -23.01
N ARG A 62 -6.02 -6.62 -22.73
CA ARG A 62 -7.35 -6.30 -22.19
C ARG A 62 -7.43 -6.37 -20.68
N SER A 63 -6.50 -7.11 -20.07
CA SER A 63 -6.40 -7.28 -18.63
C SER A 63 -4.96 -7.31 -18.15
N SER A 64 -4.79 -7.01 -16.86
CA SER A 64 -3.55 -7.15 -16.10
C SER A 64 -3.84 -7.88 -14.80
N LEU A 65 -2.88 -8.66 -14.33
CA LEU A 65 -2.95 -9.38 -13.07
C LEU A 65 -1.80 -8.95 -12.17
N ILE A 66 -2.10 -8.68 -10.91
CA ILE A 66 -1.13 -8.40 -9.87
C ILE A 66 -1.33 -9.42 -8.77
N GLU A 67 -0.28 -10.15 -8.43
CA GLU A 67 -0.28 -11.21 -7.44
C GLU A 67 0.68 -10.84 -6.32
N ILE A 68 0.25 -10.99 -5.07
CA ILE A 68 1.09 -10.82 -3.88
C ILE A 68 0.87 -11.97 -2.92
N ASN A 69 1.96 -12.50 -2.39
CA ASN A 69 1.95 -13.41 -1.25
C ASN A 69 2.30 -12.63 0.02
N LEU A 70 1.42 -12.73 1.02
CA LEU A 70 1.58 -12.15 2.34
C LEU A 70 1.73 -13.24 3.40
N SER A 71 2.64 -13.02 4.33
CA SER A 71 2.75 -13.79 5.58
C SER A 71 2.43 -12.94 6.80
N GLY A 72 2.03 -13.61 7.88
CA GLY A 72 1.75 -12.95 9.16
C GLY A 72 0.55 -12.01 9.08
N VAL A 73 -0.48 -12.38 8.32
CA VAL A 73 -1.77 -11.69 8.31
C VAL A 73 -2.54 -12.11 9.55
N THR A 74 -2.87 -11.15 10.41
CA THR A 74 -3.55 -11.38 11.70
C THR A 74 -5.04 -11.08 11.64
N ASN A 75 -5.47 -10.29 10.66
CA ASN A 75 -6.86 -9.87 10.51
C ASN A 75 -7.60 -10.83 9.58
N VAL A 76 -7.76 -12.08 10.04
CA VAL A 76 -8.49 -13.13 9.33
C VAL A 76 -9.93 -13.21 9.87
N PRO A 77 -10.92 -13.59 9.03
CA PRO A 77 -12.29 -13.72 9.48
C PRO A 77 -12.41 -14.64 10.71
N ILE A 78 -13.30 -14.29 11.65
CA ILE A 78 -13.43 -14.95 12.97
C ILE A 78 -13.60 -16.47 12.85
N TRP A 79 -14.28 -16.95 11.81
CA TRP A 79 -14.50 -18.37 11.53
C TRP A 79 -13.23 -19.14 11.10
N ARG A 80 -12.07 -18.45 10.94
CA ARG A 80 -10.73 -19.04 10.70
C ARG A 80 -9.67 -18.56 11.71
N ALA A 81 -10.08 -18.05 12.87
CA ALA A 81 -9.14 -17.49 13.86
C ALA A 81 -8.05 -18.47 14.35
N GLY A 82 -8.26 -19.80 14.20
CA GLY A 82 -7.31 -20.85 14.58
C GLY A 82 -6.09 -21.03 13.68
N ASP A 83 -6.09 -20.47 12.45
CA ASP A 83 -5.01 -20.68 11.47
C ASP A 83 -3.93 -19.57 11.46
N THR A 84 -3.84 -18.77 12.52
CA THR A 84 -2.88 -17.66 12.58
C THR A 84 -1.46 -18.14 12.90
N PRO A 85 -0.41 -17.75 12.14
CA PRO A 85 -0.42 -16.84 11.00
C PRO A 85 -0.78 -17.51 9.66
N VAL A 86 -1.73 -16.89 8.94
CA VAL A 86 -2.18 -17.36 7.62
C VAL A 86 -1.27 -16.81 6.51
N THR A 87 -0.94 -17.66 5.54
CA THR A 87 -0.36 -17.23 4.26
C THR A 87 -1.48 -16.91 3.29
N VAL A 88 -1.45 -15.69 2.75
CA VAL A 88 -2.51 -15.14 1.92
C VAL A 88 -1.95 -14.71 0.57
N LYS A 89 -2.48 -15.31 -0.50
CA LYS A 89 -2.29 -14.82 -1.86
C LYS A 89 -3.42 -13.84 -2.20
N HIS A 90 -3.06 -12.59 -2.52
CA HIS A 90 -3.97 -11.59 -3.08
C HIS A 90 -3.75 -11.48 -4.58
N GLU A 91 -4.85 -11.50 -5.32
CA GLU A 91 -4.87 -11.35 -6.77
C GLU A 91 -5.78 -10.20 -7.16
N ILE A 92 -5.25 -9.26 -7.93
CA ILE A 92 -6.02 -8.16 -8.50
C ILE A 92 -6.02 -8.30 -10.01
N THR A 93 -7.21 -8.44 -10.56
CA THR A 93 -7.41 -8.42 -12.00
C THR A 93 -7.95 -7.06 -12.42
N LEU A 94 -7.15 -6.33 -13.19
CA LEU A 94 -7.59 -5.09 -13.83
C LEU A 94 -8.04 -5.42 -15.23
N SER A 95 -9.30 -5.16 -15.56
CA SER A 95 -9.87 -5.37 -16.88
C SER A 95 -10.26 -4.02 -17.49
N SER A 96 -9.68 -3.67 -18.63
CA SER A 96 -10.02 -2.44 -19.34
C SER A 96 -10.40 -2.75 -20.79
N PRO A 97 -11.68 -3.06 -21.06
CA PRO A 97 -12.14 -3.40 -22.39
C PRO A 97 -11.93 -2.28 -23.41
N ASN A 98 -12.11 -1.02 -22.96
CA ASN A 98 -12.15 0.16 -23.84
C ASN A 98 -11.17 1.28 -23.43
N LYS A 99 -10.18 1.02 -22.55
CA LYS A 99 -9.23 2.00 -21.98
C LYS A 99 -9.83 3.23 -21.26
N LYS A 100 -11.13 3.47 -21.36
CA LYS A 100 -11.88 4.55 -20.71
C LYS A 100 -12.41 4.19 -19.33
N GLY A 101 -12.56 2.89 -19.04
CA GLY A 101 -12.97 2.37 -17.74
C GLY A 101 -12.13 1.17 -17.34
N VAL A 102 -11.94 0.98 -16.04
CA VAL A 102 -11.27 -0.18 -15.47
C VAL A 102 -12.25 -0.87 -14.55
N SER A 103 -12.55 -2.13 -14.85
CA SER A 103 -13.18 -3.04 -13.90
C SER A 103 -12.09 -3.72 -13.09
N ILE A 104 -12.34 -3.91 -11.80
CA ILE A 104 -11.37 -4.47 -10.86
C ILE A 104 -12.00 -5.70 -10.22
N GLY A 105 -11.37 -6.85 -10.42
CA GLY A 105 -11.66 -8.08 -9.70
C GLY A 105 -10.65 -8.27 -8.58
N TRP A 106 -11.12 -8.66 -7.40
CA TRP A 106 -10.30 -9.01 -6.26
C TRP A 106 -10.53 -10.48 -5.93
N ASN A 107 -9.45 -11.22 -5.77
CA ASN A 107 -9.49 -12.59 -5.32
C ASN A 107 -8.45 -12.80 -4.21
N GLN A 108 -8.80 -13.61 -3.22
CA GLN A 108 -7.94 -13.92 -2.10
C GLN A 108 -7.95 -15.42 -1.83
N ILE A 109 -6.76 -16.00 -1.78
CA ILE A 109 -6.56 -17.42 -1.51
C ILE A 109 -5.80 -17.52 -0.19
N MET A 110 -6.41 -18.15 0.81
CA MET A 110 -5.84 -18.31 2.15
C MET A 110 -5.49 -19.79 2.36
N ASN A 111 -4.24 -20.11 2.70
CA ASN A 111 -3.78 -21.48 3.01
C ASN A 111 -4.22 -22.55 1.97
N GLY A 112 -4.22 -22.22 0.68
CA GLY A 112 -4.62 -23.14 -0.41
C GLY A 112 -6.12 -23.41 -0.54
N ALA A 113 -6.94 -23.00 0.43
CA ALA A 113 -8.39 -23.05 0.35
C ALA A 113 -8.93 -21.70 -0.15
N GLY A 114 -9.31 -21.66 -1.43
CA GLY A 114 -9.94 -20.49 -2.04
C GLY A 114 -11.21 -20.10 -1.28
N SER A 115 -11.27 -18.85 -0.83
CA SER A 115 -12.49 -18.26 -0.26
C SER A 115 -12.94 -17.18 -1.23
N SER A 116 -14.00 -17.45 -2.00
CA SER A 116 -14.67 -16.45 -2.85
C SER A 116 -15.62 -15.56 -2.03
N GLY A 117 -15.35 -15.37 -0.74
CA GLY A 117 -16.21 -14.64 0.19
C GLY A 117 -15.53 -13.36 0.65
N GLY A 118 -15.86 -12.24 0.01
CA GLY A 118 -15.50 -10.89 0.44
C GLY A 118 -14.29 -10.28 -0.27
N THR A 119 -14.47 -9.07 -0.81
CA THR A 119 -13.39 -8.20 -1.27
C THR A 119 -12.60 -7.69 -0.06
N TYR A 120 -11.61 -8.44 0.41
CA TYR A 120 -10.66 -7.93 1.42
C TYR A 120 -9.62 -7.08 0.73
N GLN A 121 -9.97 -5.81 0.49
CA GLN A 121 -8.99 -4.84 0.07
C GLN A 121 -8.13 -4.48 1.28
N LEU A 122 -6.79 -4.48 1.12
CA LEU A 122 -5.89 -4.12 2.21
C LEU A 122 -6.15 -2.68 2.65
N SER A 123 -6.38 -2.44 3.94
CA SER A 123 -6.71 -1.09 4.43
C SER A 123 -5.55 -0.10 4.20
N ASN A 124 -5.86 1.18 4.01
CA ASN A 124 -4.89 2.28 4.07
C ASN A 124 -5.00 3.11 5.35
N ILE A 125 -5.60 2.56 6.39
CA ILE A 125 -5.85 3.28 7.64
C ILE A 125 -4.97 2.64 8.73
N GLU A 126 -4.25 3.46 9.48
CA GLU A 126 -3.54 3.02 10.68
C GLU A 126 -4.49 2.36 11.69
N PRO A 127 -4.11 1.24 12.35
CA PRO A 127 -2.82 0.54 12.26
C PRO A 127 -2.77 -0.53 11.16
N ASN A 128 -3.85 -0.75 10.43
CA ASN A 128 -4.03 -1.89 9.51
C ASN A 128 -3.50 -1.64 8.09
N HIS A 129 -2.73 -0.58 7.90
CA HIS A 129 -2.12 -0.29 6.61
C HIS A 129 -0.99 -1.26 6.29
N PHE A 130 -0.68 -1.38 5.01
CA PHE A 130 0.30 -2.30 4.47
C PHE A 130 1.50 -1.59 3.82
N VAL A 131 1.23 -0.60 2.97
CA VAL A 131 2.20 0.22 2.26
C VAL A 131 2.24 1.61 2.88
N VAL A 132 3.43 2.02 3.30
CA VAL A 132 3.76 3.40 3.66
C VAL A 132 4.59 3.99 2.52
N PRO A 133 3.99 4.71 1.56
CA PRO A 133 4.75 5.27 0.45
C PRO A 133 5.63 6.41 0.94
N TYR A 134 6.93 6.39 0.65
CA TYR A 134 7.85 7.52 0.88
C TYR A 134 8.51 7.92 -0.44
N PHE A 135 7.75 8.61 -1.30
CA PHE A 135 8.22 9.02 -2.63
C PHE A 135 8.98 10.35 -2.58
N SER A 136 10.06 10.46 -3.34
CA SER A 136 10.95 11.65 -3.40
C SER A 136 10.26 12.96 -3.80
N ARG A 137 9.09 12.88 -4.47
CA ARG A 137 8.28 14.04 -4.88
C ARG A 137 7.09 14.33 -3.97
N ARG A 138 7.14 13.94 -2.68
CA ARG A 138 6.18 14.37 -1.65
C ARG A 138 6.26 15.88 -1.34
N LYS A 139 6.14 16.75 -2.35
CA LYS A 139 5.73 18.14 -2.13
C LYS A 139 4.20 18.14 -2.14
N THR A 140 3.61 18.46 -0.99
CA THR A 140 2.17 18.73 -0.89
C THR A 140 1.83 19.89 -1.81
N ALA A 141 0.92 19.67 -2.75
CA ALA A 141 0.37 20.77 -3.55
C ALA A 141 -0.49 21.70 -2.67
N ALA A 142 -1.12 21.16 -1.63
CA ALA A 142 -1.83 21.88 -0.58
C ALA A 142 -1.82 21.06 0.72
N TYR A 143 -1.82 21.74 1.87
CA TYR A 143 -2.03 21.11 3.17
C TYR A 143 -3.52 21.11 3.51
N SER A 144 -4.01 20.02 4.09
CA SER A 144 -5.33 19.99 4.70
C SER A 144 -5.21 20.41 6.16
N GLU A 145 -6.00 21.41 6.55
CA GLU A 145 -6.14 21.85 7.94
C GLU A 145 -7.12 20.99 8.74
N ASP A 146 -7.67 19.93 8.15
CA ASP A 146 -8.57 18.99 8.84
C ASP A 146 -7.79 18.12 9.83
N VAL A 147 -7.95 18.37 11.12
CA VAL A 147 -7.26 17.68 12.23
C VAL A 147 -8.05 16.48 12.77
N ARG A 148 -9.13 16.05 12.10
CA ARG A 148 -9.94 14.90 12.55
C ARG A 148 -9.13 13.60 12.56
N GLU A 149 -9.52 12.68 13.45
CA GLU A 149 -8.87 11.36 13.60
C GLU A 149 -8.80 10.57 12.29
N GLN A 150 -9.84 10.67 11.46
CA GLN A 150 -9.88 10.05 10.13
C GLN A 150 -8.75 10.53 9.21
N ALA A 151 -8.44 11.84 9.24
CA ALA A 151 -7.34 12.41 8.47
C ALA A 151 -5.99 11.97 9.02
N ALA A 152 -5.85 11.90 10.35
CA ALA A 152 -4.62 11.46 11.03
C ALA A 152 -4.31 9.97 10.77
N MET A 153 -5.32 9.10 10.74
CA MET A 153 -5.14 7.67 10.53
C MET A 153 -4.95 7.28 9.06
N LYS A 154 -5.40 8.09 8.11
CA LYS A 154 -5.30 7.80 6.68
C LYS A 154 -3.85 7.83 6.20
N MET A 155 -3.48 6.84 5.38
CA MET A 155 -2.20 6.76 4.68
C MET A 155 -2.38 7.21 3.24
N SER A 156 -1.97 8.45 2.96
CA SER A 156 -2.00 9.05 1.63
C SER A 156 -0.65 8.92 0.91
N ILE A 157 -0.68 9.02 -0.42
CA ILE A 157 0.52 9.08 -1.27
C ILE A 157 1.32 10.37 -0.97
N ASP A 158 0.60 11.45 -0.70
CA ASP A 158 1.15 12.75 -0.31
C ASP A 158 1.15 12.95 1.21
N MET A 159 1.65 14.12 1.64
CA MET A 159 1.65 14.55 3.04
C MET A 159 0.53 15.56 3.33
N SER A 160 -0.57 15.51 2.58
CA SER A 160 -1.68 16.47 2.72
C SER A 160 -2.20 16.55 4.16
N ASN A 161 -2.26 15.41 4.84
CA ASN A 161 -2.71 15.27 6.23
C ASN A 161 -1.57 15.36 7.26
N LEU A 162 -0.44 16.00 6.92
CA LEU A 162 0.70 16.11 7.83
C LEU A 162 0.32 16.80 9.14
N ALA A 163 -0.46 17.89 9.07
CA ALA A 163 -0.92 18.63 10.25
C ALA A 163 -1.70 17.73 11.22
N ALA A 164 -2.65 16.93 10.71
CA ALA A 164 -3.41 15.97 11.49
C ALA A 164 -2.52 14.91 12.17
N LYS A 165 -1.51 14.41 11.45
CA LYS A 165 -0.56 13.43 11.99
C LYS A 165 0.34 14.04 13.08
N LEU A 166 0.80 15.28 12.87
CA LEU A 166 1.61 16.03 13.83
C LEU A 166 0.82 16.36 15.10
N SER A 167 -0.42 16.82 14.98
CA SER A 167 -1.30 17.07 16.13
C SER A 167 -1.51 15.80 16.97
N ARG A 168 -1.73 14.65 16.32
CA ARG A 168 -1.89 13.37 17.02
C ARG A 168 -0.62 12.93 17.75
N ILE A 169 0.56 12.99 17.11
CA ILE A 169 1.82 12.53 17.73
C ILE A 169 2.39 13.54 18.74
N GLY A 170 2.09 14.82 18.55
CA GLY A 170 2.41 15.91 19.48
C GLY A 170 1.59 15.85 20.77
N ASN A 171 0.46 15.15 20.79
CA ASN A 171 -0.33 14.94 22.01
C ASN A 171 0.48 14.14 23.05
N PRO A 172 0.72 14.67 24.28
CA PRO A 172 1.46 13.97 25.34
C PRO A 172 0.88 12.61 25.75
N TYR A 173 -0.43 12.41 25.55
CA TYR A 173 -1.10 11.15 25.82
C TYR A 173 -0.88 10.09 24.73
N PHE A 174 -0.28 10.45 23.59
CA PHE A 174 0.03 9.49 22.54
C PHE A 174 1.20 8.58 22.97
N PRO A 175 1.10 7.23 22.85
CA PRO A 175 2.12 6.32 23.37
C PRO A 175 3.55 6.56 22.89
N LYS A 176 3.71 7.12 21.67
CA LYS A 176 5.03 7.43 21.08
C LYS A 176 5.41 8.91 21.13
N HIS A 177 4.70 9.74 21.90
CA HIS A 177 4.98 11.16 22.03
C HIS A 177 6.43 11.43 22.47
N ARG A 178 6.93 10.72 23.49
CA ARG A 178 8.31 10.89 23.98
C ARG A 178 9.36 10.61 22.92
N GLN A 179 9.15 9.58 22.10
CA GLN A 179 10.06 9.24 20.98
C GLN A 179 10.06 10.34 19.92
N TYR A 180 8.88 10.89 19.63
CA TYR A 180 8.75 12.03 18.72
C TYR A 180 9.43 13.28 19.25
N ALA A 181 9.17 13.68 20.49
CA ALA A 181 9.77 14.86 21.10
C ALA A 181 11.30 14.78 21.13
N ALA A 182 11.86 13.62 21.52
CA ALA A 182 13.30 13.40 21.49
C ALA A 182 13.88 13.51 20.08
N ALA A 183 13.25 12.88 19.08
CA ALA A 183 13.69 12.98 17.70
C ALA A 183 13.62 14.40 17.14
N CYS A 184 12.60 15.18 17.53
CA CYS A 184 12.51 16.59 17.16
C CYS A 184 13.63 17.42 17.79
N GLU A 185 13.91 17.22 19.08
CA GLU A 185 14.99 17.92 19.77
C GLU A 185 16.37 17.58 19.15
N ASP A 186 16.63 16.31 18.87
CA ASP A 186 17.90 15.84 18.30
C ASP A 186 18.13 16.34 16.86
N ILE A 187 17.06 16.45 16.05
CA ILE A 187 17.16 16.78 14.62
C ILE A 187 16.99 18.29 14.38
N LEU A 188 16.07 18.94 15.10
CA LEU A 188 15.63 20.31 14.85
C LEU A 188 16.03 21.28 15.98
N GLY A 189 16.35 20.79 17.17
CA GLY A 189 16.65 21.61 18.35
C GLY A 189 15.41 22.22 19.03
N PHE A 190 14.21 21.76 18.66
CA PHE A 190 12.96 22.11 19.33
C PHE A 190 11.85 21.09 18.96
N VAL A 191 10.83 20.99 19.80
CA VAL A 191 9.66 20.14 19.54
C VAL A 191 8.67 20.86 18.63
N VAL A 192 8.33 20.24 17.49
CA VAL A 192 7.30 20.76 16.59
C VAL A 192 5.92 20.45 17.19
N SER A 193 5.15 21.49 17.49
CA SER A 193 3.73 21.40 17.84
C SER A 193 2.87 21.94 16.69
N ALA A 194 1.79 21.23 16.38
CA ALA A 194 0.75 21.70 15.46
C ALA A 194 -0.31 22.51 16.21
#